data_AF-A0AAV6CYJ4-F1
#
_entry.id   AF-A0AAV6CYJ4-F1
#
_cell.length_a   1.000
_cell.length_b   1.000
_cell.length_c   1.000
_cell.angle_alpha   90.00
_cell.angle_beta   90.00
_cell.angle_gamma   90.00
#
_symmetry.space_group_name_H-M   'P 1'
#
loop_
_entity.id
_entity.type
_entity.pdbx_description
1 polymer ?
#
loop_
_entity_poly.entity_id
_entity_poly.type
_entity_poly.pdbx_seq_one_letter_code
_entity_poly.pdbx_strand_id
1 'polypeptide(L)'
;MGMAYLPAAQRALDVITPVAIYRQIGRRPSQVYVNDAMGDATPDKKAQHRLSDRVYWKTEAKPGEQIQDRRGGVLLVTATGECYPIALAEPTPLTTETAFSHADLAIKADQAEAERLIVAGSLVEATPRRPKHPPSRPPDRLFADDHPVVVDKLPKGAKLEAENVGY
;
A
#
# COMPACT_ATOMS: atom_id res chain seq x y z
N MET A 1 -22.13 -14.67 -4.61
CA MET A 1 -21.70 -13.56 -3.74
C MET A 1 -21.48 -12.33 -4.61
N GLY A 2 -22.21 -11.23 -4.37
CA GLY A 2 -22.02 -9.99 -5.13
C GLY A 2 -20.64 -9.40 -4.84
N MET A 3 -19.91 -8.98 -5.87
CA MET A 3 -18.64 -8.30 -5.69
C MET A 3 -18.82 -7.09 -4.78
N ALA A 4 -17.98 -6.97 -3.75
CA ALA A 4 -17.86 -5.72 -3.00
C ALA A 4 -17.64 -4.58 -3.99
N TYR A 5 -18.49 -3.55 -3.92
CA TYR A 5 -18.41 -2.41 -4.82
C TYR A 5 -17.04 -1.73 -4.66
N LEU A 6 -16.18 -1.87 -5.68
CA LEU A 6 -14.97 -1.06 -5.78
C LEU A 6 -15.33 0.25 -6.47
N PRO A 7 -15.03 1.41 -5.86
CA PRO A 7 -15.16 2.70 -6.53
C PRO A 7 -14.46 2.65 -7.89
N ALA A 8 -15.03 3.24 -8.93
CA ALA A 8 -14.43 3.24 -10.26
C ALA A 8 -12.97 3.72 -10.22
N ALA A 9 -12.13 3.17 -11.10
CA ALA A 9 -10.77 3.66 -11.24
C ALA A 9 -10.81 5.07 -11.79
N GLN A 10 -10.09 5.98 -11.14
CA GLN A 10 -9.90 7.35 -11.60
C GLN A 10 -8.94 7.36 -12.78
N ARG A 11 -7.89 6.53 -12.69
CA ARG A 11 -6.91 6.27 -13.75
C ARG A 11 -6.51 4.81 -13.75
N ALA A 12 -6.09 4.33 -14.91
CA ALA A 12 -5.56 3.00 -15.08
C ALA A 12 -4.35 3.04 -15.99
N LEU A 13 -3.27 2.40 -15.56
CA LEU A 13 -1.96 2.48 -16.15
C LEU A 13 -1.46 1.07 -16.45
N ASP A 14 -1.30 0.72 -17.71
CA ASP A 14 -0.69 -0.55 -18.08
C ASP A 14 0.82 -0.48 -17.84
N VAL A 15 1.36 -1.56 -17.25
CA VAL A 15 2.79 -1.70 -16.99
C VAL A 15 3.47 -2.17 -18.26
N ILE A 16 4.47 -1.40 -18.72
CA ILE A 16 5.22 -1.66 -19.96
C ILE A 16 6.60 -2.25 -19.65
N THR A 17 7.26 -1.73 -18.62
CA THR A 17 8.51 -2.28 -18.06
C THR A 17 8.31 -2.55 -16.57
N PRO A 18 9.09 -3.47 -15.95
CA PRO A 18 8.95 -3.75 -14.52
C PRO A 18 9.04 -2.47 -13.67
N VAL A 19 8.09 -2.32 -12.75
CA VAL A 19 7.98 -1.15 -11.86
C VAL A 19 8.04 -1.61 -10.42
N ALA A 20 8.88 -0.97 -9.61
CA ALA A 20 8.92 -1.23 -8.17
C ALA A 20 7.58 -0.83 -7.53
N ILE A 21 7.05 -1.72 -6.70
CA ILE A 21 5.81 -1.52 -5.93
C ILE A 21 6.00 -2.02 -4.51
N TYR A 22 5.15 -1.54 -3.61
CA TYR A 22 5.22 -1.84 -2.19
C TYR A 22 3.94 -2.50 -1.73
N ARG A 23 3.99 -3.80 -1.44
CA ARG A 23 2.85 -4.58 -0.96
C ARG A 23 2.80 -4.58 0.56
N GLN A 24 1.68 -4.21 1.16
CA GLN A 24 1.55 -4.26 2.61
C GLN A 24 1.60 -5.72 3.10
N ILE A 25 2.44 -5.98 4.11
CA ILE A 25 2.65 -7.31 4.71
C ILE A 25 2.34 -7.38 6.21
N GLY A 26 2.00 -6.24 6.82
CA GLY A 26 1.63 -6.16 8.22
C GLY A 26 1.76 -4.76 8.78
N ARG A 27 1.98 -4.67 10.09
CA ARG A 27 2.17 -3.43 10.84
C ARG A 27 3.25 -3.59 11.90
N ARG A 28 3.85 -2.49 12.33
CA ARG A 28 4.74 -2.42 13.49
C ARG A 28 4.35 -1.23 14.37
N PRO A 29 4.65 -1.24 15.67
CA PRO A 29 4.52 -0.03 16.48
C PRO A 29 5.41 1.09 15.94
N SER A 30 4.84 2.28 15.75
CA SER A 30 5.57 3.47 15.30
C SER A 30 6.31 4.13 16.46
N GLN A 31 7.10 5.17 16.21
CA GLN A 31 7.68 6.02 17.25
C GLN A 31 6.73 7.14 17.71
N VAL A 32 5.53 7.22 17.13
CA VAL A 32 4.56 8.29 17.39
C VAL A 32 3.58 7.87 18.48
N TYR A 33 3.48 8.72 19.50
CA TYR A 33 2.52 8.60 20.58
C TYR A 33 1.56 9.78 20.55
N VAL A 34 0.29 9.51 20.84
CA VAL A 34 -0.77 10.52 20.86
C VAL A 34 -1.57 10.42 22.16
N ASN A 35 -2.12 11.55 22.59
CA ASN A 35 -3.09 11.62 23.69
C ASN A 35 -4.53 11.42 23.19
N ASP A 36 -5.51 11.39 24.09
CA ASP A 36 -6.93 11.20 23.73
C ASP A 36 -7.51 12.32 22.87
N ALA A 37 -6.90 13.51 22.91
CA ALA A 37 -7.26 14.64 22.06
C ALA A 37 -6.58 14.57 20.68
N MET A 38 -5.92 13.46 20.35
CA MET A 38 -5.17 13.26 19.11
C MET A 38 -4.07 14.32 18.90
N GLY A 39 -3.47 14.79 20.00
CA GLY A 39 -2.28 15.63 19.98
C GLY A 39 -1.03 14.86 20.38
N ASP A 40 0.13 15.44 20.08
CA ASP A 40 1.45 14.86 20.35
C ASP A 40 1.62 14.47 21.82
N ALA A 41 2.19 13.30 22.06
CA ALA A 41 2.56 12.82 23.39
C ALA A 41 4.00 12.28 23.41
N THR A 42 4.63 12.30 24.58
CA THR A 42 5.93 11.65 24.81
C THR A 42 5.74 10.29 25.48
N PRO A 43 6.63 9.30 25.25
CA PRO A 43 6.47 7.93 25.76
C PRO A 43 6.30 7.81 27.29
N ASP A 44 6.75 8.83 28.01
CA ASP A 44 6.96 8.91 29.46
C ASP A 44 5.93 9.76 30.20
N LYS A 45 5.05 10.49 29.50
CA LYS A 45 3.96 11.28 30.11
C LYS A 45 2.61 10.88 29.54
N LYS A 46 1.83 10.09 30.29
CA LYS A 46 0.40 9.80 29.99
C LYS A 46 0.12 9.53 28.50
N ALA A 47 1.03 8.88 27.77
CA ALA A 47 0.79 8.44 26.41
C ALA A 47 -0.28 7.35 26.46
N GLN A 48 -1.46 7.62 25.91
CA GLN A 48 -2.55 6.65 25.97
C GLN A 48 -2.53 5.72 24.75
N HIS A 49 -2.07 6.21 23.58
CA HIS A 49 -2.12 5.44 22.34
C HIS A 49 -0.83 5.61 21.53
N ARG A 50 -0.18 4.48 21.23
CA ARG A 50 0.95 4.42 20.30
C ARG A 50 0.42 4.06 18.91
N LEU A 51 0.76 4.86 17.89
CA LEU A 51 0.33 4.60 16.52
C LEU A 51 1.13 3.44 15.90
N SER A 52 0.65 2.91 14.78
CA SER A 52 1.31 1.82 14.05
C SER A 52 1.70 2.24 12.63
N ASP A 53 2.93 1.92 12.25
CA ASP A 53 3.37 1.98 10.85
C ASP A 53 2.83 0.76 10.09
N ARG A 54 2.54 0.94 8.81
CA ARG A 54 2.34 -0.19 7.89
C ARG A 54 3.70 -0.70 7.43
N VAL A 55 3.87 -2.01 7.35
CA VAL A 55 5.09 -2.65 6.85
C VAL A 55 4.83 -3.16 5.44
N TYR A 56 5.78 -2.91 4.55
CA TYR A 56 5.69 -3.18 3.13
C TYR A 56 6.85 -4.06 2.65
N TRP A 57 6.53 -4.96 1.73
CA TRP A 57 7.50 -5.69 0.94
C TRP A 57 7.67 -4.99 -0.41
N LYS A 58 8.92 -4.64 -0.73
CA LYS A 58 9.32 -4.12 -2.04
C LYS A 58 9.38 -5.28 -3.03
N THR A 59 8.57 -5.17 -4.08
CA THR A 59 8.47 -6.15 -5.15
C THR A 59 8.25 -5.40 -6.47
N GLU A 60 7.86 -6.11 -7.53
CA GLU A 60 7.71 -5.53 -8.86
C GLU A 60 6.34 -5.84 -9.45
N ALA A 61 5.73 -4.83 -10.06
CA ALA A 61 4.67 -5.00 -11.05
C ALA A 61 5.32 -5.36 -12.39
N LYS A 62 4.75 -6.33 -13.09
CA LYS A 62 5.29 -6.90 -14.33
C LYS A 62 4.53 -6.39 -15.56
N PRO A 63 5.17 -6.40 -16.75
CA PRO A 63 4.48 -6.08 -17.99
C PRO A 63 3.20 -6.91 -18.19
N GLY A 64 2.12 -6.25 -18.62
CA GLY A 64 0.78 -6.84 -18.78
C GLY A 64 -0.11 -6.77 -17.53
N GLU A 65 0.45 -6.41 -16.37
CA GLU A 65 -0.31 -5.98 -15.21
C GLU A 65 -0.76 -4.51 -15.37
N GLN A 66 -1.73 -4.10 -14.56
CA GLN A 66 -2.29 -2.76 -14.61
C GLN A 66 -2.32 -2.16 -13.21
N ILE A 67 -1.81 -0.94 -13.08
CA ILE A 67 -1.91 -0.14 -11.85
C ILE A 67 -3.15 0.75 -11.97
N GLN A 68 -3.99 0.77 -10.94
CA GLN A 68 -5.23 1.55 -10.94
C GLN A 68 -5.25 2.49 -9.75
N ASP A 69 -5.29 3.79 -10.04
CA ASP A 69 -5.56 4.80 -9.04
C ASP A 69 -7.06 4.84 -8.76
N ARG A 70 -7.44 4.65 -7.51
CA ARG A 70 -8.82 4.61 -7.05
C ARG A 70 -8.97 5.46 -5.80
N ARG A 71 -10.22 5.89 -5.55
CA ARG A 71 -10.55 6.53 -4.28
C ARG A 71 -10.26 5.57 -3.12
N GLY A 72 -9.27 5.93 -2.29
CA GLY A 72 -8.81 5.12 -1.15
C GLY A 72 -7.47 4.43 -1.34
N GLY A 73 -6.82 4.56 -2.51
CA GLY A 73 -5.45 4.11 -2.75
C GLY A 73 -5.25 3.41 -4.09
N VAL A 74 -4.01 2.98 -4.32
CA VAL A 74 -3.57 2.35 -5.57
C VAL A 74 -3.73 0.83 -5.50
N LEU A 75 -4.19 0.24 -6.60
CA LEU A 75 -4.32 -1.20 -6.76
C LEU A 75 -3.46 -1.72 -7.91
N LEU A 76 -2.77 -2.84 -7.71
CA LEU A 76 -2.24 -3.67 -8.79
C LEU A 76 -3.31 -4.66 -9.21
N VAL A 77 -3.64 -4.68 -10.50
CA VAL A 77 -4.49 -5.69 -11.13
C VAL A 77 -3.65 -6.55 -12.06
N THR A 78 -3.53 -7.83 -11.72
CA THR A 78 -2.71 -8.76 -12.50
C THR A 78 -3.36 -9.09 -13.85
N ALA A 79 -2.61 -9.77 -14.73
CA ALA A 79 -3.16 -10.31 -15.97
C ALA A 79 -4.28 -11.33 -15.74
N THR A 80 -4.22 -12.09 -14.63
CA THR A 80 -5.25 -13.08 -14.26
C THR A 80 -6.51 -12.42 -13.70
N GLY A 81 -6.43 -11.16 -13.28
CA GLY A 81 -7.53 -10.38 -12.71
C GLY A 81 -7.57 -10.37 -11.18
N GLU A 82 -6.51 -10.84 -10.53
CA GLU A 82 -6.27 -10.65 -9.10
C GLU A 82 -5.97 -9.18 -8.81
N CYS A 83 -6.26 -8.75 -7.58
CA CYS A 83 -6.22 -7.35 -7.21
C CYS A 83 -5.58 -7.17 -5.84
N TYR A 84 -4.56 -6.30 -5.77
CA TYR A 84 -3.72 -6.12 -4.59
C TYR A 84 -3.59 -4.63 -4.25
N PRO A 85 -3.84 -4.22 -3.00
CA PRO A 85 -3.49 -2.87 -2.56
C PRO A 85 -1.97 -2.73 -2.51
N ILE A 86 -1.48 -1.65 -3.10
CA ILE A 86 -0.06 -1.33 -3.18
C ILE A 86 0.16 0.15 -2.83
N ALA A 87 1.39 0.48 -2.46
CA ALA A 87 1.92 1.83 -2.68
C ALA A 87 2.85 1.79 -3.89
N LEU A 88 2.90 2.90 -4.62
CA LEU A 88 3.76 3.08 -5.79
C LEU A 88 5.03 3.84 -5.41
N ALA A 89 4.91 4.88 -4.59
CA ALA A 89 6.02 5.56 -3.97
C ALA A 89 6.56 4.77 -2.76
N GLU A 90 7.85 4.96 -2.44
CA GLU A 90 8.47 4.30 -1.30
C GLU A 90 7.84 4.78 0.03
N PRO A 91 7.24 3.88 0.84
CA PRO A 91 6.59 4.27 2.08
C PRO A 91 7.60 4.74 3.13
N THR A 92 7.26 5.82 3.83
CA THR A 92 8.05 6.35 4.94
C THR A 92 7.41 6.03 6.29
N PRO A 93 8.19 5.91 7.39
CA PRO A 93 7.63 5.82 8.73
C PRO A 93 6.76 7.02 9.10
N LEU A 94 5.82 6.83 10.03
CA LEU A 94 5.09 7.94 10.65
C LEU A 94 6.06 8.81 11.44
N THR A 95 5.85 10.12 11.33
CA THR A 95 6.46 11.13 12.19
C THR A 95 5.35 11.89 12.90
N THR A 96 5.68 12.54 14.02
CA THR A 96 4.72 13.37 14.77
C THR A 96 4.03 14.40 13.87
N GLU A 97 4.81 15.06 13.00
CA GLU A 97 4.32 16.08 12.06
C GLU A 97 3.37 15.53 10.99
N THR A 98 3.55 14.26 10.61
CA THR A 98 2.80 13.65 9.49
C THR A 98 1.70 12.72 9.97
N ALA A 99 1.60 12.41 11.26
CA ALA A 99 0.76 11.33 11.78
C ALA A 99 -0.71 11.38 11.32
N PHE A 100 -1.28 12.59 11.24
CA PHE A 100 -2.68 12.81 10.86
C PHE A 100 -2.89 13.19 9.39
N SER A 101 -1.81 13.41 8.63
CA SER A 101 -1.83 13.72 7.19
C SER A 101 -1.15 12.65 6.34
N HIS A 102 -0.63 11.59 6.97
CA HIS A 102 0.23 10.60 6.33
C HIS A 102 -0.45 9.89 5.15
N ALA A 103 -1.75 9.60 5.27
CA ALA A 103 -2.50 8.98 4.18
C ALA A 103 -2.60 9.90 2.95
N ASP A 104 -2.86 11.19 3.17
CA ASP A 104 -2.94 12.16 2.07
C ASP A 104 -1.57 12.40 1.43
N LEU A 105 -0.50 12.43 2.24
CA LEU A 105 0.88 12.53 1.76
C LEU A 105 1.26 11.29 0.93
N ALA A 106 0.89 10.09 1.38
CA ALA A 106 1.13 8.86 0.63
C ALA A 106 0.40 8.85 -0.72
N ILE A 107 -0.87 9.28 -0.76
CA ILE A 107 -1.63 9.39 -2.02
C ILE A 107 -0.95 10.36 -2.98
N LYS A 108 -0.53 11.53 -2.49
CA LYS A 108 0.19 12.52 -3.32
C LYS A 108 1.52 11.97 -3.84
N ALA A 109 2.25 11.24 -3.01
CA ALA A 109 3.51 10.61 -3.38
C ALA A 109 3.29 9.54 -4.46
N ASP A 110 2.28 8.68 -4.30
CA ASP A 110 1.91 7.66 -5.30
C ASP A 110 1.54 8.29 -6.65
N GLN A 111 0.77 9.39 -6.63
CA GLN A 111 0.40 10.13 -7.84
C GLN A 111 1.62 10.75 -8.52
N ALA A 112 2.52 11.38 -7.76
CA ALA A 112 3.75 11.95 -8.30
C ALA A 112 4.67 10.87 -8.90
N GLU A 113 4.74 9.70 -8.26
CA GLU A 113 5.51 8.57 -8.76
C GLU A 113 4.90 7.97 -10.03
N ALA A 114 3.57 7.89 -10.11
CA ALA A 114 2.88 7.48 -11.33
C ALA A 114 3.22 8.40 -12.51
N GLU A 115 3.19 9.73 -12.31
CA GLU A 115 3.58 10.69 -13.35
C GLU A 115 5.05 10.50 -13.78
N ARG A 116 5.96 10.31 -12.82
CA ARG A 116 7.38 10.05 -13.12
C ARG A 116 7.55 8.81 -13.98
N LEU A 117 6.82 7.73 -13.68
CA LEU A 117 6.90 6.46 -14.40
C LEU A 117 6.22 6.52 -15.78
N ILE A 118 5.20 7.36 -15.95
CA ILE A 118 4.61 7.65 -17.27
C ILE A 118 5.62 8.41 -18.14
N VAL A 119 6.24 9.46 -17.61
CA VAL A 119 7.28 10.22 -18.33
C VAL A 119 8.47 9.34 -18.70
N ALA A 120 8.83 8.40 -17.83
CA ALA A 120 9.89 7.43 -18.09
C ALA A 120 9.51 6.32 -19.10
N GLY A 121 8.23 6.24 -19.51
CA GLY A 121 7.72 5.22 -20.42
C GLY A 121 7.53 3.84 -19.79
N SER A 122 7.59 3.73 -18.46
CA SER A 122 7.35 2.48 -17.74
C SER A 122 5.87 2.17 -17.56
N LEU A 123 5.03 3.21 -17.51
CA LEU A 123 3.58 3.14 -17.42
C LEU A 123 2.92 3.89 -18.58
N VAL A 124 1.75 3.42 -19.03
CA VAL A 124 0.96 4.10 -20.06
C VAL A 124 -0.52 4.12 -19.67
N GLU A 125 -1.20 5.23 -19.95
CA GLU A 125 -2.65 5.34 -19.75
C GLU A 125 -3.42 4.27 -20.53
N ALA A 126 -4.39 3.65 -19.87
CA ALA A 126 -5.14 2.53 -20.39
C ALA A 126 -6.60 2.54 -19.90
N THR A 127 -7.44 1.74 -20.56
CA THR A 127 -8.80 1.49 -20.08
C THR A 127 -8.75 0.61 -18.82
N PRO A 128 -9.50 0.95 -17.74
CA PRO A 128 -9.50 0.15 -16.53
C PRO A 128 -9.96 -1.29 -16.77
N ARG A 129 -9.10 -2.25 -16.42
CA ARG A 129 -9.41 -3.68 -16.36
C ARG A 129 -10.28 -3.93 -15.15
N ARG A 130 -11.39 -4.66 -15.33
CA ARG A 130 -12.25 -5.06 -14.21
C ARG A 130 -11.54 -6.14 -13.37
N PRO A 131 -11.33 -5.94 -12.07
CA PRO A 131 -10.88 -7.02 -11.18
C PRO A 131 -11.89 -8.17 -11.18
N LYS A 132 -11.41 -9.41 -11.16
CA LYS A 132 -12.28 -10.60 -11.03
C LYS A 132 -12.60 -10.93 -9.58
N HIS A 133 -11.71 -10.53 -8.67
CA HIS A 133 -11.82 -10.76 -7.24
C HIS A 133 -11.79 -9.42 -6.48
N PRO A 134 -12.36 -9.36 -5.26
CA PRO A 134 -12.14 -8.22 -4.39
C PRO A 134 -10.64 -8.06 -4.09
N PRO A 135 -10.18 -6.86 -3.71
CA PRO A 135 -8.79 -6.63 -3.36
C PRO A 135 -8.41 -7.53 -2.18
N SER A 136 -7.20 -8.09 -2.23
CA SER A 136 -6.65 -8.84 -1.10
C SER A 136 -6.69 -7.99 0.16
N ARG A 137 -7.10 -8.57 1.28
CA ARG A 137 -7.01 -7.87 2.57
C ARG A 137 -5.53 -7.73 2.97
N PRO A 138 -5.11 -6.56 3.47
CA PRO A 138 -3.79 -6.44 4.06
C PRO A 138 -3.64 -7.43 5.23
N PRO A 139 -2.49 -8.12 5.37
CA PRO A 139 -2.29 -9.04 6.48
C PRO A 139 -2.32 -8.31 7.83
N ASP A 140 -2.87 -8.96 8.86
CA ASP A 140 -2.91 -8.44 10.23
C ASP A 140 -1.66 -8.83 11.06
N ARG A 141 -0.54 -9.07 10.38
CA ARG A 141 0.70 -9.47 11.03
C ARG A 141 1.32 -8.28 11.78
N LEU A 142 1.70 -8.51 13.04
CA LEU A 142 2.45 -7.55 13.84
C LEU A 142 3.94 -7.88 13.85
N PHE A 143 4.76 -6.89 13.54
CA PHE A 143 6.23 -6.94 13.60
C PHE A 143 6.74 -6.18 14.82
N ALA A 144 8.00 -6.44 15.19
CA ALA A 144 8.69 -5.72 16.26
C ALA A 144 8.92 -4.24 15.89
N ASP A 145 9.07 -3.40 16.92
CA ASP A 145 9.21 -1.94 16.80
C ASP A 145 10.38 -1.48 15.91
N ASP A 146 11.47 -2.26 15.91
CA ASP A 146 12.70 -1.99 15.15
C ASP A 146 12.67 -2.57 13.73
N HIS A 147 11.65 -3.39 13.41
CA HIS A 147 11.52 -3.99 12.09
C HIS A 147 11.35 -2.92 11.03
N PRO A 148 12.10 -2.86 9.92
CA PRO A 148 11.99 -1.78 8.93
C PRO A 148 10.60 -1.68 8.29
N VAL A 149 10.22 -0.46 7.87
CA VAL A 149 8.95 -0.19 7.15
C VAL A 149 8.94 -0.85 5.79
N VAL A 150 10.08 -0.87 5.11
CA VAL A 150 10.24 -1.51 3.79
C VAL A 150 11.24 -2.64 3.93
N VAL A 151 10.89 -3.81 3.40
CA VAL A 151 11.78 -4.96 3.28
C VAL A 151 11.91 -5.38 1.82
N ASP A 152 13.12 -5.74 1.39
CA ASP A 152 13.35 -6.26 0.02
C ASP A 152 12.98 -7.75 -0.10
N LYS A 153 13.00 -8.48 1.02
CA LYS A 153 12.67 -9.90 1.07
C LYS A 153 11.41 -10.12 1.88
N LEU A 154 10.47 -10.87 1.31
CA LEU A 154 9.26 -11.27 2.01
C LEU A 154 9.65 -12.10 3.26
N PRO A 155 9.29 -11.67 4.48
CA PRO A 155 9.65 -12.38 5.70
C PRO A 155 9.04 -13.79 5.73
N LYS A 156 9.76 -14.78 6.27
CA LYS A 156 9.24 -16.14 6.42
C LYS A 156 7.88 -16.11 7.16
N GLY A 157 6.90 -16.82 6.59
CA GLY A 157 5.53 -16.88 7.11
C GLY A 157 4.67 -15.64 6.84
N ALA A 158 5.16 -14.61 6.13
CA ALA A 158 4.32 -13.52 5.66
C ALA A 158 3.47 -14.04 4.50
N LYS A 159 2.22 -14.40 4.79
CA LYS A 159 1.26 -14.78 3.76
C LYS A 159 0.67 -13.50 3.18
N LEU A 160 0.84 -13.32 1.88
CA LEU A 160 0.07 -12.36 1.12
C LEU A 160 -1.28 -13.02 0.88
N GLU A 161 -2.37 -12.49 1.45
CA GLU A 161 -3.70 -13.11 1.33
C GLU A 161 -4.26 -12.98 -0.10
N ALA A 162 -3.72 -13.80 -1.00
CA ALA A 162 -4.36 -14.25 -2.24
C ALA A 162 -4.03 -15.70 -2.58
N GLU A 163 -3.22 -16.40 -1.79
CA GLU A 163 -2.95 -17.83 -2.01
C GLU A 163 -4.10 -18.75 -1.53
N ASN A 164 -5.16 -18.19 -0.96
CA ASN A 164 -6.34 -18.94 -0.51
C ASN A 164 -7.59 -18.54 -1.30
N VAL A 165 -7.70 -19.01 -2.54
CA VAL A 165 -9.00 -19.42 -3.09
C VAL A 165 -8.80 -20.84 -3.64
N GLY A 166 -8.66 -21.78 -2.71
CA GLY A 166 -8.77 -23.20 -3.02
C GLY A 166 -10.23 -23.54 -3.31
N TYR A 167 -10.44 -24.09 -4.52
CA TYR A 167 -11.56 -24.89 -5.02
C TYR A 167 -12.97 -24.30 -4.95
#